data_AF-A0AAW8ZWF7-F1
#
_entry.id   AF-A0AAW8ZWF7-F1
#
_cell.length_a   1.000
_cell.length_b   1.000
_cell.length_c   1.000
_cell.angle_alpha   90.00
_cell.angle_beta   90.00
_cell.angle_gamma   90.00
#
_symmetry.space_group_name_H-M   'P 1'
#
loop_
_entity.id
_entity.type
_entity.pdbx_description
1 polymer ?
#
loop_
_entity_poly.entity_id
_entity_poly.type
_entity_poly.pdbx_seq_one_letter_code
_entity_poly.pdbx_strand_id
1 'polypeptide(L)'
;MVDGYAVSPIRIGSFDAYPIPNGKFMVLQPTFRDCSFACELMMRLDHHKISVDGNSGPIDKGRRRDMPEIASSLSANTGMEPVLLEYENVSYKKSLMGGLHETRRDALRDLGKKINEMGSCIFSKGGHVLMLDGVREHRGKFYLSIREPFHGEAIEFKDTKDFFRTDNGVKDKVSFKAIFLKKP
;
A
#
# COMPACT_ATOMS: atom_id res chain seq x y z
N MET A 1 -1.65 -1.30 -20.50
CA MET A 1 -2.80 -1.88 -21.21
C MET A 1 -3.87 -2.18 -20.19
N VAL A 2 -5.11 -1.74 -20.40
CA VAL A 2 -6.29 -2.17 -19.60
C VAL A 2 -7.26 -2.81 -20.58
N ASP A 3 -7.73 -4.02 -20.27
CA ASP A 3 -8.66 -4.79 -21.12
C ASP A 3 -8.21 -4.92 -22.59
N GLY A 4 -6.89 -5.03 -22.82
CA GLY A 4 -6.33 -5.17 -24.17
C GLY A 4 -6.13 -3.87 -24.95
N TYR A 5 -6.36 -2.70 -24.35
CA TYR A 5 -6.16 -1.39 -25.00
C TYR A 5 -4.95 -0.64 -24.44
N ALA A 6 -4.21 0.03 -25.32
CA ALA A 6 -3.15 0.96 -24.93
C ALA A 6 -3.78 2.15 -24.23
N VAL A 7 -3.39 2.39 -22.97
CA VAL A 7 -3.90 3.52 -22.21
C VAL A 7 -2.76 4.50 -21.98
N SER A 8 -2.95 5.73 -22.44
CA SER A 8 -2.03 6.82 -22.17
C SER A 8 -2.04 7.15 -20.68
N PRO A 9 -0.88 7.48 -20.08
CA PRO A 9 -0.85 7.95 -18.71
C PRO A 9 -1.66 9.23 -18.57
N ILE A 10 -2.29 9.37 -17.41
CA ILE A 10 -2.89 10.60 -16.94
C ILE A 10 -1.80 11.35 -16.16
N ARG A 11 -1.39 12.52 -16.66
CA ARG A 11 -0.42 13.38 -15.98
C ARG A 11 -1.10 14.11 -14.82
N ILE A 12 -0.61 13.92 -13.60
CA ILE A 12 -1.11 14.61 -12.41
C ILE A 12 0.05 15.32 -11.73
N GLY A 13 0.16 16.62 -12.00
CA GLY A 13 1.36 17.39 -11.69
C GLY A 13 2.59 16.75 -12.34
N SER A 14 3.43 16.15 -11.51
CA SER A 14 4.70 15.57 -11.92
C SER A 14 4.75 14.04 -11.95
N PHE A 15 3.62 13.40 -11.68
CA PHE A 15 3.44 11.95 -11.65
C PHE A 15 2.61 11.50 -12.84
N ASP A 16 2.84 10.25 -13.26
CA ASP A 16 2.03 9.57 -14.26
C ASP A 16 1.18 8.51 -13.58
N ALA A 17 -0.14 8.62 -13.77
CA ALA A 17 -1.12 7.66 -13.29
C ALA A 17 -1.63 6.82 -14.47
N TYR A 18 -1.54 5.50 -14.33
CA TYR A 18 -1.98 4.53 -15.31
C TYR A 18 -3.21 3.82 -14.75
N PRO A 19 -4.37 3.86 -15.41
CA PRO A 19 -5.46 3.01 -14.99
C PRO A 19 -5.03 1.55 -15.12
N ILE A 20 -5.52 0.72 -14.21
CA ILE A 20 -5.33 -0.73 -14.20
C ILE A 20 -6.71 -1.40 -14.08
N PRO A 21 -6.83 -2.71 -14.32
CA PRO A 21 -8.09 -3.43 -14.12
C PRO A 21 -8.72 -3.17 -12.74
N ASN A 22 -10.04 -3.33 -12.66
CA ASN A 22 -10.86 -3.06 -11.45
C ASN A 22 -11.00 -1.57 -11.08
N GLY A 23 -10.81 -0.66 -12.03
CA GLY A 23 -11.06 0.78 -11.84
C GLY A 23 -10.05 1.49 -10.93
N LYS A 24 -8.89 0.87 -10.70
CA LYS A 24 -7.80 1.40 -9.87
C LYS A 24 -6.73 2.07 -10.75
N PHE A 25 -5.77 2.72 -10.09
CA PHE A 25 -4.63 3.35 -10.75
C PHE A 25 -3.30 2.82 -10.22
N MET A 26 -2.32 2.65 -11.10
CA MET A 26 -0.90 2.55 -10.77
C MET A 26 -0.28 3.93 -10.94
N VAL A 27 0.39 4.43 -9.92
CA VAL A 27 1.14 5.69 -10.01
C VAL A 27 2.61 5.36 -9.84
N LEU A 28 3.41 5.67 -10.85
CA LEU A 28 4.85 5.42 -10.80
C LEU A 28 5.53 6.49 -9.96
N GLN A 29 6.48 6.10 -9.11
CA GLN A 29 7.32 7.07 -8.40
C GLN A 29 8.46 7.55 -9.31
N PRO A 30 8.60 8.86 -9.57
CA PRO A 30 9.69 9.38 -10.40
C PRO A 30 11.07 9.13 -9.81
N THR A 31 11.18 9.18 -8.48
CA THR A 31 12.40 8.85 -7.72
C THR A 31 12.07 7.93 -6.55
N PHE A 32 13.07 7.22 -6.02
CA PHE A 32 12.92 6.30 -4.89
C PHE A 32 12.32 6.94 -3.62
N ARG A 33 12.49 8.25 -3.45
CA ARG A 33 11.97 8.98 -2.28
C ARG A 33 10.50 9.38 -2.43
N ASP A 34 9.91 9.17 -3.60
CA ASP A 34 8.55 9.61 -3.91
C ASP A 34 7.49 8.54 -3.68
N CYS A 35 7.87 7.34 -3.20
CA CYS A 35 6.93 6.24 -2.91
C CYS A 35 5.73 6.65 -2.05
N SER A 36 5.95 7.48 -1.01
CA SER A 36 4.86 7.97 -0.14
C SER A 36 3.87 8.86 -0.89
N PHE A 37 4.33 9.64 -1.87
CA PHE A 37 3.46 10.49 -2.68
C PHE A 37 2.71 9.68 -3.73
N ALA A 38 3.38 8.73 -4.38
CA ALA A 38 2.73 7.84 -5.33
C ALA A 38 1.61 7.02 -4.67
N CYS A 39 1.84 6.50 -3.46
CA CYS A 39 0.82 5.76 -2.70
C CYS A 39 -0.34 6.66 -2.26
N GLU A 40 -0.06 7.87 -1.78
CA GLU A 40 -1.13 8.83 -1.45
C GLU A 40 -1.96 9.18 -2.70
N LEU A 41 -1.30 9.41 -3.83
CA LEU A 41 -1.96 9.72 -5.10
C LEU A 41 -2.84 8.56 -5.57
N MET A 42 -2.35 7.32 -5.49
CA MET A 42 -3.17 6.12 -5.75
C MET A 42 -4.39 6.05 -4.82
N MET A 43 -4.18 6.25 -3.51
CA MET A 43 -5.27 6.25 -2.53
C MET A 43 -6.33 7.31 -2.86
N ARG A 44 -5.92 8.53 -3.17
CA ARG A 44 -6.86 9.61 -3.53
C ARG A 44 -7.61 9.33 -4.84
N LEU A 45 -6.94 8.74 -5.83
CA LEU A 45 -7.54 8.33 -7.10
C LEU A 45 -8.58 7.22 -6.93
N ASP A 46 -8.28 6.19 -6.13
CA ASP A 46 -9.21 5.09 -5.82
C ASP A 46 -10.48 5.60 -5.11
N HIS A 47 -10.40 6.78 -4.49
CA HIS A 47 -11.51 7.45 -3.80
C HIS A 47 -12.15 8.59 -4.62
N HIS A 48 -11.73 8.82 -5.86
CA HIS A 48 -12.19 9.93 -6.71
C HIS A 48 -12.02 11.31 -6.06
N LYS A 49 -10.97 11.50 -5.27
CA LYS A 49 -10.67 12.75 -4.53
C LYS A 49 -9.66 13.65 -5.25
N ILE A 50 -9.52 13.47 -6.55
CA ILE A 50 -8.59 14.22 -7.40
C ILE A 50 -9.29 14.66 -8.67
N SER A 51 -9.15 15.95 -8.98
CA SER A 51 -9.39 16.47 -10.32
C SER A 51 -8.19 16.15 -11.20
N VAL A 52 -8.45 15.61 -12.39
CA VAL A 52 -7.45 15.20 -13.38
C VAL A 52 -6.84 16.41 -14.13
N ASP A 53 -7.26 17.64 -13.81
CA ASP A 53 -6.82 18.90 -14.43
C ASP A 53 -5.37 19.33 -14.10
N GLY A 54 -4.58 18.50 -13.41
CA GLY A 54 -3.14 18.68 -13.24
C GLY A 54 -2.70 19.58 -12.09
N ASN A 55 -3.61 20.30 -11.43
CA ASN A 55 -3.29 21.21 -10.32
C ASN A 55 -3.31 20.55 -8.92
N SER A 56 -3.61 19.25 -8.86
CA SER A 56 -3.85 18.47 -7.64
C SER A 56 -2.67 17.57 -7.23
N GLY A 57 -1.60 17.58 -8.02
CA GLY A 57 -0.42 16.72 -7.86
C GLY A 57 0.59 17.27 -6.83
N PRO A 58 1.44 16.39 -6.25
CA PRO A 58 2.48 16.81 -5.30
C PRO A 58 3.49 17.76 -5.95
N ILE A 59 3.81 18.86 -5.26
CA ILE A 59 4.82 19.84 -5.67
C ILE A 59 6.19 19.50 -5.05
N ASP A 60 6.20 18.96 -3.82
CA ASP A 60 7.40 18.58 -3.10
C ASP A 60 7.87 17.17 -3.47
N LYS A 61 8.84 17.07 -4.37
CA LYS A 61 9.54 15.82 -4.70
C LYS A 61 10.72 15.56 -3.77
N GLY A 62 11.15 14.31 -3.66
CA GLY A 62 12.45 13.95 -3.12
C GLY A 62 12.52 13.84 -1.60
N ARG A 63 11.39 13.95 -0.89
CA ARG A 63 11.28 13.64 0.54
C ARG A 63 10.28 12.53 0.77
N ARG A 64 10.73 11.48 1.43
CA ARG A 64 9.85 10.43 1.94
C ARG A 64 9.17 10.91 3.23
N ARG A 65 7.85 10.73 3.29
CA ARG A 65 7.03 11.06 4.46
C ARG A 65 6.81 9.83 5.35
N ASP A 66 6.67 10.07 6.65
CA ASP A 66 6.23 9.04 7.58
C ASP A 66 4.71 8.82 7.50
N MET A 67 4.20 7.83 8.24
CA MET A 67 2.78 7.46 8.19
C MET A 67 1.85 8.56 8.76
N PRO A 68 2.15 9.19 9.91
CA PRO A 68 1.38 10.35 10.39
C PRO A 68 1.30 11.52 9.39
N GLU A 69 2.40 11.84 8.71
CA GLU A 69 2.42 12.89 7.70
C GLU A 69 1.55 12.54 6.49
N ILE A 70 1.59 11.28 6.03
CA ILE A 70 0.73 10.79 4.95
C ILE A 70 -0.75 10.87 5.37
N ALA A 71 -1.10 10.44 6.58
CA ALA A 71 -2.47 10.50 7.09
C ALA A 71 -2.96 11.95 7.17
N SER A 72 -2.16 12.87 7.73
CA SER A 72 -2.53 14.29 7.81
C SER A 72 -2.76 14.89 6.42
N SER A 73 -1.90 14.57 5.46
CA SER A 73 -2.04 14.97 4.06
C SER A 73 -3.32 14.41 3.43
N LEU A 74 -3.62 13.13 3.67
CA LEU A 74 -4.85 12.51 3.18
C LEU A 74 -6.10 13.19 3.73
N SER A 75 -6.14 13.46 5.04
CA SER A 75 -7.27 14.16 5.67
C SER A 75 -7.47 15.53 5.03
N ALA A 76 -6.41 16.33 4.94
CA ALA A 76 -6.47 17.68 4.35
C ALA A 76 -6.91 17.68 2.87
N ASN A 77 -6.45 16.71 2.07
CA ASN A 77 -6.72 16.67 0.63
C ASN A 77 -8.02 15.95 0.24
N THR A 78 -8.64 15.20 1.15
CA THR A 78 -9.84 14.39 0.84
C THR A 78 -11.07 14.75 1.68
N GLY A 79 -10.86 15.42 2.83
CA GLY A 79 -11.89 15.63 3.85
C GLY A 79 -12.32 14.35 4.56
N MET A 80 -11.57 13.26 4.42
CA MET A 80 -11.89 11.95 5.01
C MET A 80 -10.91 11.63 6.13
N GLU A 81 -11.42 11.10 7.25
CA GLU A 81 -10.57 10.73 8.39
C GLU A 81 -9.82 9.41 8.09
N PRO A 82 -8.48 9.42 8.03
CA PRO A 82 -7.70 8.22 7.80
C PRO A 82 -7.62 7.35 9.06
N VAL A 83 -7.69 6.03 8.88
CA VAL A 83 -7.49 5.07 9.97
C VAL A 83 -6.06 4.54 9.90
N LEU A 84 -5.23 4.92 10.87
CA LEU A 84 -3.87 4.40 11.03
C LEU A 84 -3.87 3.18 11.95
N LEU A 85 -3.43 2.04 11.44
CA LEU A 85 -3.22 0.82 12.19
C LEU A 85 -1.73 0.49 12.28
N GLU A 86 -1.31 -0.03 13.43
CA GLU A 86 0.06 -0.46 13.70
C GLU A 86 0.06 -1.89 14.25
N TYR A 87 0.88 -2.74 13.64
CA TYR A 87 1.08 -4.12 14.04
C TYR A 87 2.54 -4.27 14.46
N GLU A 88 2.76 -4.60 15.72
CA GLU A 88 4.09 -4.77 16.28
C GLU A 88 4.39 -6.23 16.61
N ASN A 89 5.69 -6.57 16.63
CA ASN A 89 6.17 -7.88 17.07
C ASN A 89 5.56 -9.07 16.31
N VAL A 90 5.22 -8.86 15.03
CA VAL A 90 4.68 -9.90 14.16
C VAL A 90 5.78 -10.92 13.85
N SER A 91 5.58 -12.16 14.27
CA SER A 91 6.62 -13.20 14.25
C SER A 91 6.51 -14.08 13.02
N TYR A 92 7.60 -14.18 12.27
CA TYR A 92 7.75 -15.07 11.12
C TYR A 92 8.35 -16.44 11.49
N LYS A 93 8.58 -16.70 12.78
CA LYS A 93 8.92 -18.04 13.27
C LYS A 93 7.74 -19.00 13.10
N LYS A 94 8.01 -20.30 13.18
CA LYS A 94 6.94 -21.30 13.28
C LYS A 94 6.29 -21.22 14.67
N SER A 95 5.00 -21.53 14.75
CA SER A 95 4.35 -21.78 16.04
C SER A 95 4.85 -23.09 16.65
N LEU A 96 4.53 -23.32 17.93
CA LEU A 96 4.85 -24.56 18.64
C LEU A 96 4.27 -25.81 17.93
N MET A 97 3.16 -25.66 17.19
CA MET A 97 2.52 -26.72 16.42
C MET A 97 3.03 -26.79 14.96
N GLY A 98 4.13 -26.12 14.62
CA GLY A 98 4.77 -26.17 13.30
C GLY A 98 4.13 -25.31 12.20
N GLY A 99 3.03 -24.62 12.50
CA GLY A 99 2.32 -23.72 11.59
C GLY A 99 2.83 -22.28 11.62
N LEU A 100 2.07 -21.35 11.02
CA LEU A 100 2.32 -19.90 11.15
C LEU A 100 2.20 -19.48 12.62
N HIS A 101 3.08 -18.59 13.07
CA HIS A 101 2.93 -17.95 14.37
C HIS A 101 1.58 -17.23 14.48
N GLU A 102 0.97 -17.29 15.66
CA GLU A 102 -0.34 -16.69 15.91
C GLU A 102 -0.35 -15.18 15.62
N THR A 103 0.66 -14.45 16.10
CA THR A 103 0.77 -13.00 15.84
C THR A 103 0.82 -12.64 14.36
N ARG A 104 1.43 -13.47 13.51
CA ARG A 104 1.43 -13.28 12.05
C ARG A 104 0.09 -13.60 11.44
N ARG A 105 -0.51 -14.73 11.81
CA ARG A 105 -1.82 -15.14 11.29
C ARG A 105 -2.89 -14.12 11.66
N ASP A 106 -2.91 -13.67 12.91
CA ASP A 106 -3.94 -12.80 13.44
C ASP A 106 -3.80 -11.38 12.86
N ALA A 107 -2.57 -10.86 12.76
CA ALA A 107 -2.31 -9.58 12.10
C ALA A 107 -2.71 -9.59 10.61
N LEU A 108 -2.39 -10.66 9.86
CA LEU A 108 -2.75 -10.75 8.44
C LEU A 108 -4.25 -10.95 8.22
N ARG A 109 -4.93 -11.70 9.10
CA ARG A 109 -6.39 -11.86 9.05
C ARG A 109 -7.11 -10.55 9.36
N ASP A 110 -6.67 -9.84 10.40
CA ASP A 110 -7.22 -8.53 10.72
C ASP A 110 -7.00 -7.55 9.57
N LEU A 111 -5.79 -7.48 9.01
CA LEU A 111 -5.49 -6.62 7.87
C LEU A 111 -6.35 -6.96 6.64
N GLY A 112 -6.54 -8.25 6.35
CA GLY A 112 -7.43 -8.69 5.26
C GLY A 112 -8.89 -8.33 5.49
N LYS A 113 -9.38 -8.48 6.74
CA LYS A 113 -10.72 -8.03 7.12
C LYS A 113 -10.88 -6.53 6.92
N LYS A 114 -9.89 -5.73 7.35
CA LYS A 114 -9.89 -4.26 7.18
C LYS A 114 -9.89 -3.85 5.72
N ILE A 115 -9.16 -4.56 4.86
CA ILE A 115 -9.18 -4.32 3.41
C ILE A 115 -10.54 -4.65 2.80
N ASN A 116 -11.18 -5.73 3.21
CA ASN A 116 -12.53 -6.06 2.75
C ASN A 116 -13.57 -5.02 3.21
N GLU A 117 -13.38 -4.42 4.39
CA GLU A 117 -14.28 -3.42 4.96
C GLU A 117 -14.06 -2.01 4.38
N MET A 118 -12.81 -1.60 4.15
CA MET A 118 -12.45 -0.21 3.86
C MET A 118 -11.78 0.00 2.50
N GLY A 119 -11.45 -1.08 1.78
CA GLY A 119 -10.69 -1.03 0.53
C GLY A 119 -9.18 -1.12 0.75
N SER A 120 -8.41 -0.85 -0.32
CA SER A 120 -6.94 -0.84 -0.29
C SER A 120 -6.39 0.07 0.80
N CYS A 121 -5.16 -0.20 1.26
CA CYS A 121 -4.46 0.65 2.21
C CYS A 121 -3.06 1.04 1.73
N ILE A 122 -2.58 2.20 2.20
CA ILE A 122 -1.15 2.53 2.15
C ILE A 122 -0.47 1.69 3.23
N PHE A 123 0.47 0.84 2.83
CA PHE A 123 1.14 -0.12 3.69
C PHE A 123 2.63 0.22 3.83
N SER A 124 3.10 0.35 5.07
CA SER A 124 4.50 0.62 5.39
C SER A 124 5.17 -0.63 5.95
N LYS A 125 6.26 -1.06 5.29
CA LYS A 125 7.08 -2.21 5.66
C LYS A 125 8.55 -1.84 5.61
N GLY A 126 9.34 -2.18 6.63
CA GLY A 126 10.81 -2.18 6.53
C GLY A 126 11.45 -0.94 5.88
N GLY A 127 10.91 0.25 6.07
CA GLY A 127 11.42 1.45 5.39
C GLY A 127 10.96 1.61 3.93
N HIS A 128 9.84 1.04 3.52
CA HIS A 128 9.19 1.26 2.23
C HIS A 128 7.69 1.44 2.39
N VAL A 129 7.06 2.14 1.44
CA VAL A 129 5.61 2.35 1.39
C VAL A 129 5.10 1.88 0.03
N LEU A 130 4.02 1.12 0.03
CA LEU A 130 3.35 0.59 -1.16
C LEU A 130 1.83 0.58 -0.92
N MET A 131 1.06 0.25 -1.96
CA MET A 131 -0.38 0.01 -1.81
C MET A 131 -0.61 -1.49 -1.61
N LEU A 132 -1.33 -1.85 -0.54
CA LEU A 132 -1.78 -3.22 -0.30
C LEU A 132 -3.27 -3.30 -0.64
N ASP A 133 -3.57 -4.09 -1.66
CA ASP A 133 -4.88 -4.21 -2.28
C ASP A 133 -5.68 -5.40 -1.78
N GLY A 134 -5.02 -6.39 -1.18
CA GLY A 134 -5.68 -7.60 -0.70
C GLY A 134 -4.77 -8.46 0.15
N VAL A 135 -5.40 -9.16 1.11
CA VAL A 135 -4.77 -10.25 1.85
C VAL A 135 -5.69 -11.46 1.74
N ARG A 136 -5.18 -12.53 1.14
CA ARG A 136 -5.94 -13.75 0.88
C ARG A 136 -5.35 -14.93 1.64
N GLU A 137 -6.17 -15.63 2.40
CA GLU A 137 -5.79 -16.89 3.04
C GLU A 137 -6.21 -18.07 2.14
N HIS A 138 -5.27 -18.97 1.84
CA HIS A 138 -5.54 -20.19 1.08
C HIS A 138 -4.68 -21.35 1.56
N ARG A 139 -5.32 -22.44 1.99
CA ARG A 139 -4.67 -23.65 2.52
C ARG A 139 -3.64 -23.32 3.62
N GLY A 140 -4.02 -22.44 4.56
CA GLY A 140 -3.18 -22.01 5.68
C GLY A 140 -1.98 -21.14 5.32
N LYS A 141 -1.92 -20.61 4.09
CA LYS A 141 -0.91 -19.65 3.61
C LYS A 141 -1.58 -18.32 3.30
N PHE A 142 -0.86 -17.23 3.52
CA PHE A 142 -1.31 -15.89 3.15
C PHE A 142 -0.65 -15.43 1.85
N TYR A 143 -1.41 -14.70 1.06
CA TYR A 143 -0.98 -14.07 -0.19
C TYR A 143 -1.33 -12.59 -0.12
N LEU A 144 -0.40 -11.74 -0.52
CA LEU A 144 -0.53 -10.29 -0.49
C LEU A 144 -0.63 -9.80 -1.93
N SER A 145 -1.69 -9.06 -2.23
CA SER A 145 -1.84 -8.35 -3.51
C SER A 145 -1.40 -6.91 -3.32
N ILE A 146 -0.38 -6.46 -4.05
CA ILE A 146 0.17 -5.10 -3.92
C ILE A 146 0.15 -4.36 -5.26
N ARG A 147 0.14 -3.03 -5.18
CA ARG A 147 0.62 -2.15 -6.26
C ARG A 147 1.91 -1.49 -5.78
N GLU A 148 2.98 -1.69 -6.54
CA GLU A 148 4.32 -1.22 -6.21
C GLU A 148 4.73 -0.05 -7.13
N PRO A 149 4.74 1.21 -6.63
CA PRO A 149 5.13 2.39 -7.40
C PRO A 149 6.52 2.36 -8.07
N PHE A 150 7.53 1.67 -7.53
CA PHE A 150 8.90 1.66 -8.05
C PHE A 150 9.00 0.85 -9.33
N HIS A 151 8.50 -0.39 -9.28
CA HIS A 151 8.54 -1.31 -10.42
C HIS A 151 7.35 -1.12 -11.36
N GLY A 152 6.30 -0.41 -10.92
CA GLY A 152 5.10 -0.20 -11.69
C GLY A 152 4.25 -1.45 -11.85
N GLU A 153 4.34 -2.37 -10.88
CA GLU A 153 3.72 -3.69 -10.96
C GLU A 153 2.57 -3.85 -9.97
N ALA A 154 1.50 -4.51 -10.42
CA ALA A 154 0.45 -5.03 -9.57
C ALA A 154 0.59 -6.55 -9.50
N ILE A 155 0.98 -7.08 -8.34
CA ILE A 155 1.35 -8.49 -8.17
C ILE A 155 0.69 -9.09 -6.94
N GLU A 156 0.41 -10.39 -7.00
CA GLU A 156 0.09 -11.21 -5.83
C GLU A 156 1.25 -12.18 -5.57
N PHE A 157 1.73 -12.23 -4.33
CA PHE A 157 2.78 -13.16 -3.94
C PHE A 157 2.49 -13.75 -2.56
N LYS A 158 3.07 -14.93 -2.30
CA LYS A 158 2.96 -15.58 -1.00
C LYS A 158 3.70 -14.77 0.05
N ASP A 159 3.05 -14.50 1.17
CA ASP A 159 3.66 -13.80 2.30
C ASP A 159 4.88 -14.55 2.86
N THR A 160 5.98 -13.82 3.01
CA THR A 160 7.27 -14.31 3.52
C THR A 160 8.01 -13.21 4.27
N LYS A 161 8.94 -13.59 5.15
CA LYS A 161 9.75 -12.62 5.90
C LYS A 161 10.64 -11.76 5.00
N ASP A 162 11.01 -12.25 3.82
CA ASP A 162 11.82 -11.52 2.85
C ASP A 162 11.12 -10.26 2.34
N PHE A 163 9.79 -10.21 2.37
CA PHE A 163 9.02 -9.01 2.06
C PHE A 163 9.38 -7.82 2.97
N PHE A 164 9.82 -8.10 4.21
CA PHE A 164 10.20 -7.11 5.22
C PHE A 164 11.71 -6.90 5.33
N ARG A 165 12.49 -7.38 4.34
CA ARG A 165 13.93 -7.16 4.28
C ARG A 165 14.25 -5.66 4.30
N THR A 166 15.26 -5.29 5.08
CA THR A 166 15.86 -3.95 5.09
C THR A 166 17.35 -4.04 4.77
N ASP A 167 18.06 -2.92 4.76
CA ASP A 167 19.53 -2.88 4.61
C ASP A 167 20.26 -3.67 5.71
N ASN A 168 19.60 -3.87 6.87
CA ASN A 168 20.10 -4.68 7.97
C ASN A 168 19.69 -6.18 7.86
N GLY A 169 19.17 -6.60 6.71
CA GLY A 169 18.74 -7.96 6.44
C GLY A 169 17.30 -8.26 6.86
N VAL A 170 17.03 -9.54 7.15
CA VAL A 170 15.68 -10.06 7.43
C VAL A 170 15.54 -10.37 8.91
N LYS A 171 14.51 -9.81 9.56
CA LYS A 171 14.19 -10.06 10.97
C LYS A 171 13.10 -11.12 11.12
N ASP A 172 13.17 -11.88 12.21
CA ASP A 172 12.11 -12.83 12.57
C ASP A 172 10.88 -12.16 13.18
N LYS A 173 11.05 -10.97 13.76
CA LYS A 173 9.96 -10.11 14.22
C LYS A 173 9.96 -8.82 13.43
N VAL A 174 8.80 -8.44 12.93
CA VAL A 174 8.64 -7.24 12.12
C VAL A 174 7.51 -6.39 12.67
N SER A 175 7.53 -5.11 12.31
CA SER A 175 6.42 -4.20 12.52
C SER A 175 6.02 -3.59 11.19
N PHE A 176 4.73 -3.34 11.02
CA PHE A 176 4.19 -2.68 9.85
C PHE A 176 2.97 -1.83 10.21
N LYS A 177 2.72 -0.83 9.37
CA LYS A 177 1.60 0.10 9.54
C LYS A 177 0.75 0.13 8.29
N ALA A 178 -0.54 0.42 8.45
CA ALA A 178 -1.48 0.57 7.35
C ALA A 178 -2.31 1.84 7.56
N ILE A 179 -2.51 2.62 6.50
CA ILE A 179 -3.47 3.74 6.47
C ILE A 179 -4.61 3.38 5.53
N PHE A 180 -5.82 3.41 6.05
CA PHE A 180 -7.05 3.26 5.28
C PHE A 180 -7.77 4.59 5.15
N LEU A 181 -8.51 4.77 4.06
CA LEU A 181 -9.52 5.81 3.93
C LEU A 181 -10.89 5.16 3.91
N LYS A 182 -11.64 5.21 5.01
CA LYS A 182 -12.99 4.66 5.03
C LYS A 182 -13.94 5.63 4.32
N LYS A 183 -14.67 5.17 3.30
CA LYS A 183 -15.78 5.95 2.72
C LYS A 183 -16.85 6.19 3.81
N PRO A 184 -17.40 7.42 3.94
CA PRO A 184 -18.46 7.72 4.90
C PRO A 184 -19.67 6.80 4.75
#